data_AF-A0A370H4D3-F1
#
_entry.id   AF-A0A370H4D3-F1
#
_cell.length_a   1.000
_cell.length_b   1.000
_cell.length_c   1.000
_cell.angle_alpha   90.00
_cell.angle_beta   90.00
_cell.angle_gamma   90.00
#
_symmetry.space_group_name_H-M   'P 1'
#
loop_
_entity.id
_entity.type
_entity.pdbx_description
1 polymer ?
#
loop_
_entity_poly.entity_id
_entity_poly.type
_entity_poly.pdbx_seq_one_letter_code
_entity_poly.pdbx_strand_id
1 'polypeptide(L)'
;MSHESISPREWQAFRTAHDRGAVLDASVVSLVPFGAFLEVAPGIHGLLHKSQWQRDPLVGSTLSVRILDIDDERQRVSLDHA
;
A
#
# COMPACT_ATOMS: atom_id res chain seq x y z
N MET A 1 -8.69 23.73 6.00
CA MET A 1 -8.61 22.26 6.03
C MET A 1 -7.79 21.84 4.84
N SER A 2 -6.51 21.57 5.07
CA SER A 2 -5.53 21.27 4.03
C SER A 2 -5.87 19.90 3.44
N HIS A 3 -6.16 19.84 2.14
CA HIS A 3 -6.21 18.57 1.44
C HIS A 3 -4.76 18.15 1.27
N GLU A 4 -4.29 17.23 2.12
CA GLU A 4 -2.92 16.73 2.11
C GLU A 4 -2.72 15.89 0.84
N SER A 5 -2.41 16.57 -0.26
CA SER A 5 -1.90 15.95 -1.47
C SER A 5 -0.46 15.54 -1.17
N ILE A 6 -0.13 14.26 -1.32
CA ILE A 6 1.23 13.78 -1.12
C ILE A 6 2.15 14.59 -2.02
N SER A 7 3.14 15.25 -1.42
CA SER A 7 4.11 15.99 -2.20
C SER A 7 4.98 15.00 -2.99
N PRO A 8 5.42 15.33 -4.22
CA PRO A 8 6.34 14.48 -4.99
C PRO A 8 7.60 14.07 -4.19
N ARG A 9 8.02 14.92 -3.25
CA ARG A 9 9.14 14.68 -2.33
C ARG A 9 8.87 13.55 -1.33
N GLU A 10 7.65 13.44 -0.80
CA GLU A 10 7.28 12.40 0.17
C GLU A 10 7.20 11.05 -0.53
N TRP A 11 6.64 11.02 -1.74
CA TRP A 11 6.66 9.84 -2.60
C TRP A 11 8.10 9.41 -2.93
N GLN A 12 8.98 10.33 -3.35
CA GLN A 12 10.39 10.00 -3.58
C GLN A 12 11.09 9.45 -2.33
N ALA A 13 10.80 10.03 -1.15
CA ALA A 13 11.36 9.54 0.11
C ALA A 13 10.91 8.11 0.40
N PHE A 14 9.61 7.80 0.21
CA PHE A 14 9.09 6.44 0.35
C PHE A 14 9.80 5.46 -0.59
N ARG A 15 9.92 5.80 -1.89
CA ARG A 15 10.61 4.96 -2.88
C ARG A 15 12.10 4.76 -2.60
N THR A 16 12.73 5.73 -1.96
CA THR A 16 14.15 5.65 -1.59
C THR A 16 14.35 4.84 -0.31
N ALA A 17 13.37 4.87 0.60
CA ALA A 17 13.38 4.11 1.85
C ALA A 17 12.94 2.65 1.66
N HIS A 18 12.13 2.37 0.63
CA HIS A 18 11.55 1.06 0.39
C HIS A 18 11.78 0.61 -1.05
N ASP A 19 12.54 -0.48 -1.19
CA ASP A 19 12.77 -1.15 -2.44
C ASP A 19 11.76 -2.28 -2.71
N ARG A 20 11.71 -2.71 -3.97
CA ARG A 20 11.00 -3.94 -4.35
C ARG A 20 11.50 -5.12 -3.53
N GLY A 21 10.57 -5.86 -2.94
CA GLY A 21 10.85 -6.99 -2.06
C GLY A 21 10.91 -6.62 -0.58
N ALA A 22 10.89 -5.34 -0.22
CA ALA A 22 10.76 -4.89 1.15
C ALA A 22 9.42 -5.34 1.75
N VAL A 23 9.45 -5.76 3.01
CA VAL A 23 8.26 -6.12 3.79
C VAL A 23 7.97 -4.98 4.76
N LEU A 24 6.72 -4.54 4.79
CA LEU A 24 6.23 -3.48 5.64
C LEU A 24 4.83 -3.78 6.13
N ASP A 25 4.47 -3.17 7.25
CA ASP A 25 3.14 -3.27 7.83
C ASP A 25 2.23 -2.22 7.20
N ALA A 26 1.11 -2.69 6.64
CA ALA A 26 0.14 -1.84 5.96
C ALA A 26 -1.25 -2.00 6.58
N SER A 27 -1.94 -0.88 6.79
CA SER A 27 -3.27 -0.88 7.40
C SER A 27 -4.36 -0.92 6.35
N VAL A 28 -5.30 -1.84 6.48
CA VAL A 28 -6.43 -1.99 5.55
C VAL A 28 -7.35 -0.79 5.70
N VAL A 29 -7.37 0.10 4.70
CA VAL A 29 -8.26 1.27 4.71
C VAL A 29 -9.61 0.97 4.09
N SER A 30 -9.66 0.07 3.10
CA SER A 30 -10.88 -0.28 2.40
C SER A 30 -10.79 -1.64 1.72
N LEU A 31 -11.90 -2.37 1.68
CA LEU A 31 -12.03 -3.62 0.94
C LEU A 31 -12.87 -3.39 -0.31
N VAL A 32 -12.43 -3.99 -1.42
CA VAL A 32 -13.13 -3.97 -2.71
C VAL A 32 -13.26 -5.40 -3.26
N PRO A 33 -14.21 -5.69 -4.18
CA PRO A 33 -14.49 -7.06 -4.61
C PRO A 33 -13.30 -7.80 -5.27
N PHE A 34 -12.31 -7.07 -5.77
CA PHE A 34 -11.11 -7.60 -6.42
C PHE A 34 -9.85 -7.45 -5.56
N GLY A 35 -9.93 -6.79 -4.40
CA GLY A 35 -8.75 -6.18 -3.79
C GLY A 35 -8.98 -5.58 -2.40
N ALA A 36 -7.89 -5.19 -1.76
CA ALA A 36 -7.89 -4.49 -0.49
C ALA A 36 -6.93 -3.32 -0.66
N PHE A 37 -7.42 -2.12 -0.38
CA PHE A 37 -6.58 -0.96 -0.30
C PHE A 37 -5.95 -0.93 1.09
N LEU A 38 -4.63 -0.88 1.11
CA LEU A 38 -3.84 -0.77 2.31
C LEU A 38 -3.05 0.54 2.27
N GLU A 39 -3.03 1.25 3.37
CA GLU A 39 -2.13 2.39 3.55
C GLU A 39 -0.78 1.88 4.08
N VAL A 40 0.28 2.14 3.31
CA VAL A 40 1.66 1.74 3.63
C VAL A 40 2.47 2.88 4.23
N ALA A 41 2.08 4.12 3.93
CA ALA A 41 2.65 5.35 4.45
C ALA A 41 1.60 6.46 4.31
N PRO A 42 1.72 7.58 5.03
CA PRO A 42 0.74 8.66 5.00
C PRO A 42 0.41 9.11 3.56
N GLY A 43 -0.83 8.91 3.15
CA GLY A 43 -1.33 9.19 1.80
C GLY A 43 -0.95 8.16 0.72
N ILE A 44 0.05 7.30 0.97
CA ILE A 44 0.48 6.28 0.02
C ILE A 44 -0.33 5.01 0.22
N HIS A 45 -1.10 4.67 -0.81
CA HIS A 45 -1.95 3.50 -0.83
C HIS A 45 -1.39 2.43 -1.76
N GLY A 46 -1.33 1.21 -1.23
CA GLY A 46 -1.09 0.01 -2.01
C GLY A 46 -2.36 -0.78 -2.24
N LEU A 47 -2.35 -1.59 -3.29
CA LEU A 47 -3.41 -2.55 -3.58
C LEU A 47 -2.88 -3.96 -3.36
N LEU A 48 -3.54 -4.70 -2.49
CA LEU A 48 -3.36 -6.14 -2.37
C LEU A 48 -4.48 -6.83 -3.15
N HIS A 49 -4.12 -7.79 -3.99
CA HIS A 49 -5.11 -8.51 -4.81
C HIS A 49 -5.82 -9.59 -3.97
N LYS A 50 -7.10 -9.85 -4.24
CA LYS A 50 -7.87 -10.84 -3.46
C LYS A 50 -7.29 -12.25 -3.45
N SER A 51 -6.50 -12.57 -4.47
CA SER A 51 -5.80 -13.86 -4.57
C SER A 51 -4.74 -14.05 -3.48
N GLN A 52 -4.33 -12.96 -2.82
CA GLN A 52 -3.25 -12.97 -1.83
C GLN A 52 -3.74 -13.22 -0.41
N TRP A 53 -5.05 -13.28 -0.15
CA TRP A 53 -5.58 -13.67 1.17
C TRP A 53 -6.56 -14.83 1.07
N GLN A 54 -6.49 -15.72 2.05
CA GLN A 54 -7.45 -16.83 2.19
C GLN A 54 -8.74 -16.39 2.90
N ARG A 55 -8.67 -15.35 3.73
CA ARG A 55 -9.81 -14.74 4.40
C ARG A 55 -9.76 -13.24 4.22
N ASP A 56 -10.93 -12.61 4.07
CA ASP A 56 -11.02 -11.17 3.91
C ASP A 56 -10.37 -10.46 5.11
N PRO A 57 -9.40 -9.58 4.86
CA PRO A 57 -8.75 -8.87 5.93
C PRO A 57 -9.71 -7.84 6.53
N LEU A 58 -9.62 -7.60 7.83
CA LEU A 58 -10.50 -6.66 8.50
C LEU A 58 -10.06 -5.22 8.22
N VAL A 59 -11.01 -4.36 7.84
CA VAL A 59 -10.76 -2.91 7.72
C VAL A 59 -10.28 -2.37 9.06
N GLY A 60 -9.18 -1.61 9.05
CA GLY A 60 -8.48 -1.09 10.21
C GLY A 60 -7.45 -2.06 10.81
N SER A 61 -7.33 -3.30 10.30
CA SER A 61 -6.27 -4.22 10.71
C SER A 61 -4.99 -3.97 9.92
N THR A 62 -3.87 -4.24 10.57
CA THR A 62 -2.54 -4.14 9.99
C THR A 62 -2.11 -5.51 9.47
N LEU A 63 -1.62 -5.57 8.24
CA LEU A 63 -1.10 -6.76 7.59
C LEU A 63 0.35 -6.52 7.16
N SER A 64 1.20 -7.52 7.34
CA SER A 64 2.53 -7.49 6.75
C SER A 64 2.45 -7.83 5.26
N VAL A 65 2.88 -6.89 4.44
CA VAL A 65 2.83 -6.99 2.97
C VAL A 65 4.21 -6.76 2.39
N ARG A 66 4.44 -7.33 1.22
CA ARG A 66 5.69 -7.16 0.47
C ARG A 66 5.45 -6.25 -0.72
N ILE A 67 6.36 -5.31 -0.96
CA ILE A 67 6.35 -4.49 -2.18
C ILE A 67 6.71 -5.36 -3.37
N LEU A 68 5.78 -5.53 -4.30
CA LEU A 68 6.05 -6.18 -5.58
C LEU A 68 6.55 -5.19 -6.61
N ASP A 69 5.94 -4.01 -6.64
CA ASP A 69 6.25 -2.99 -7.63
C ASP A 69 5.80 -1.62 -7.14
N ILE A 70 6.48 -0.59 -7.63
CA ILE A 70 6.21 0.81 -7.30
C ILE A 70 6.01 1.57 -8.60
N ASP A 71 4.77 1.97 -8.87
CA ASP A 71 4.39 2.76 -10.04
C ASP A 71 4.51 4.25 -9.71
N ASP A 72 5.58 4.88 -10.22
CA ASP A 72 5.85 6.31 -10.03
C ASP A 72 4.89 7.21 -10.80
N GLU A 73 4.45 6.78 -11.98
CA GLU A 73 3.56 7.56 -12.84
C GLU A 73 2.16 7.69 -12.24
N ARG A 74 1.71 6.64 -11.54
CA ARG A 74 0.40 6.61 -10.88
C ARG A 74 0.46 6.84 -9.38
N GLN A 75 1.65 6.95 -8.80
CA GLN A 75 1.89 7.03 -7.36
C GLN A 75 1.20 5.88 -6.60
N ARG A 76 1.38 4.64 -7.09
CA ARG A 76 0.75 3.44 -6.54
C ARG A 76 1.77 2.37 -6.22
N VAL A 77 1.46 1.55 -5.21
CA VAL A 77 2.30 0.42 -4.82
C VAL A 77 1.52 -0.87 -5.01
N SER A 78 2.11 -1.82 -5.73
CA SER A 78 1.60 -3.19 -5.82
C SER A 78 2.14 -3.99 -4.65
N LEU A 79 1.24 -4.63 -3.92
CA LEU A 79 1.56 -5.36 -2.70
C LEU A 79 1.25 -6.84 -2.86
N ASP A 80 2.07 -7.66 -2.20
CA ASP A 80 1.86 -9.09 -1.98
C ASP A 80 1.64 -9.40 -0.52
N HIS A 81 0.98 -10.51 -0.24
CA HIS A 81 0.99 -11.07 1.12
C HIS A 81 2.39 -11.63 1.39
N ALA A 82 3.04 -11.16 2.47
CA ALA A 82 4.37 -11.61 2.84
C ALA A 82 4.37 -13.01 3.50
#